data_AF-A0A5C6XP94-F1
#
_entry.id   AF-A0A5C6XP94-F1
#
_cell.length_a   1.000
_cell.length_b   1.000
_cell.length_c   1.000
_cell.angle_alpha   90.00
_cell.angle_beta   90.00
_cell.angle_gamma   90.00
#
_symmetry.space_group_name_H-M   'P 1'
#
loop_
_entity.id
_entity.type
_entity.pdbx_description
1 polymer ?
#
loop_
_entity_poly.entity_id
_entity_poly.type
_entity_poly.pdbx_seq_one_letter_code
_entity_poly.pdbx_strand_id
1 'polypeptide(L)'
;MRITAVLKSSLMLALALPLFGCGEPTREDYRDEAAETYCDRADECGNIGDGQDYETVSDCVIDQTDLFNEAWPADECGNGRINETQFDSCVDRLEVVACDGNFFDQLSALDECRAGNVCTN
;
A
#
# COMPACT_ATOMS: atom_id res chain seq x y z
N MET A 1 -21.49 -54.39 -42.81
CA MET A 1 -22.12 -53.44 -41.87
C MET A 1 -21.32 -53.49 -40.57
N ARG A 2 -20.39 -52.56 -40.29
CA ARG A 2 -20.57 -51.29 -39.55
C ARG A 2 -21.51 -51.51 -38.34
N ILE A 3 -21.01 -51.42 -37.10
CA ILE A 3 -20.98 -50.18 -36.33
C ILE A 3 -19.73 -50.11 -35.43
N THR A 4 -18.90 -49.11 -35.70
CA THR A 4 -17.91 -48.50 -34.81
C THR A 4 -18.62 -47.68 -33.72
N ALA A 5 -18.33 -47.92 -32.45
CA ALA A 5 -18.70 -47.02 -31.36
C ALA A 5 -17.42 -46.53 -30.67
N VAL A 6 -17.06 -45.30 -31.03
CA VAL A 6 -15.90 -44.54 -30.57
C VAL A 6 -16.13 -44.17 -29.11
N LEU A 7 -15.25 -44.65 -28.21
CA LEU A 7 -15.25 -44.21 -26.82
C LEU A 7 -14.91 -42.72 -26.77
N LYS A 8 -15.89 -41.97 -26.27
CA LYS A 8 -15.93 -40.55 -26.01
C LYS A 8 -14.72 -40.12 -25.16
N SER A 9 -13.66 -39.67 -25.82
CA SER A 9 -12.55 -38.99 -25.15
C SER A 9 -13.03 -37.57 -24.81
N SER A 10 -13.51 -37.40 -23.58
CA SER A 10 -13.85 -36.10 -23.02
C SER A 10 -12.54 -35.34 -22.80
N LEU A 11 -12.15 -34.55 -23.81
CA LEU A 11 -11.09 -33.57 -23.73
C LEU A 11 -11.53 -32.50 -22.70
N MET A 12 -11.02 -32.61 -21.48
CA MET A 12 -11.10 -31.55 -20.47
C MET A 12 -10.34 -30.35 -21.04
N LEU A 13 -11.07 -29.39 -21.59
CA LEU A 13 -10.52 -28.10 -21.97
C LEU A 13 -10.25 -27.34 -20.66
N ALA A 14 -9.06 -27.52 -20.09
CA ALA A 14 -8.58 -26.67 -19.02
C ALA A 14 -8.46 -25.25 -19.60
N LEU A 15 -9.42 -24.39 -19.28
CA LEU A 15 -9.25 -22.95 -19.42
C LEU A 15 -8.10 -22.55 -18.47
N ALA A 16 -6.88 -22.53 -18.99
CA ALA A 16 -5.80 -21.74 -18.44
C ALA A 16 -6.18 -20.28 -18.67
N LEU A 17 -7.03 -19.73 -17.79
CA LEU A 17 -7.13 -18.30 -17.62
C LEU A 17 -5.73 -17.84 -17.20
N PRO A 18 -5.04 -17.01 -17.99
CA PRO A 18 -3.82 -16.41 -17.50
C PRO A 18 -4.23 -15.51 -16.34
N LEU A 19 -3.78 -15.84 -15.13
CA LEU A 19 -3.84 -14.96 -13.98
C LEU A 19 -2.92 -13.76 -14.28
N PHE A 20 -3.36 -12.84 -15.12
CA PHE A 20 -2.76 -11.51 -15.26
C PHE A 20 -3.34 -10.66 -14.12
N GLY A 21 -2.74 -10.81 -12.96
CA GLY A 21 -3.04 -10.08 -11.72
C GLY A 21 -2.30 -10.82 -10.62
N CYS A 22 -1.28 -10.29 -9.96
CA CYS A 22 -0.89 -8.90 -9.73
C CYS A 22 0.61 -8.77 -10.01
N GLY A 23 1.05 -7.63 -10.54
CA GLY A 23 2.48 -7.29 -10.50
C GLY A 23 2.93 -7.19 -9.04
N GLU A 24 4.22 -7.36 -8.79
CA GLU A 24 4.80 -7.03 -7.47
C GLU A 24 4.49 -5.55 -7.18
N PRO A 25 4.02 -5.20 -5.97
CA PRO A 25 3.71 -3.82 -5.62
C PRO A 25 4.90 -2.89 -5.87
N THR A 26 4.62 -1.73 -6.44
CA THR A 26 5.59 -0.67 -6.68
C THR A 26 5.75 0.17 -5.42
N ARG A 27 6.85 0.93 -5.32
CA ARG A 27 7.01 1.95 -4.27
C ARG A 27 5.82 2.90 -4.21
N GLU A 28 5.29 3.28 -5.37
CA GLU A 28 4.13 4.15 -5.46
C GLU A 28 2.89 3.49 -4.84
N ASP A 29 2.68 2.20 -5.01
CA ASP A 29 1.58 1.47 -4.36
C ASP A 29 1.73 1.49 -2.83
N TYR A 30 2.94 1.26 -2.31
CA TYR A 30 3.23 1.33 -0.87
C TYR A 30 3.03 2.74 -0.30
N ARG A 31 3.45 3.77 -1.03
CA ARG A 31 3.22 5.17 -0.65
C ARG A 31 1.73 5.47 -0.54
N ASP A 32 0.97 5.06 -1.56
CA ASP A 32 -0.46 5.35 -1.62
C ASP A 32 -1.20 4.64 -0.47
N GLU A 33 -0.85 3.39 -0.18
CA GLU A 33 -1.39 2.63 0.96
C GLU A 33 -1.08 3.33 2.30
N ALA A 34 0.17 3.73 2.54
CA ALA A 34 0.53 4.41 3.78
C ALA A 34 -0.16 5.78 3.95
N ALA A 35 -0.33 6.52 2.85
CA ALA A 35 -1.07 7.78 2.83
C ALA A 35 -2.56 7.57 3.17
N GLU A 36 -3.19 6.56 2.56
CA GLU A 36 -4.58 6.19 2.84
C GLU A 36 -4.76 5.75 4.29
N THR A 37 -3.92 4.84 4.79
CA THR A 37 -3.98 4.37 6.19
C THR A 37 -3.87 5.54 7.17
N TYR A 38 -2.95 6.47 6.93
CA TYR A 38 -2.84 7.65 7.79
C TYR A 38 -4.11 8.50 7.75
N CYS A 39 -4.65 8.75 6.56
CA CYS A 39 -5.81 9.64 6.42
C CYS A 39 -7.09 9.03 6.97
N ASP A 40 -7.27 7.73 6.87
CA ASP A 40 -8.32 7.00 7.56
C ASP A 40 -8.19 7.18 9.07
N ARG A 41 -6.97 7.03 9.60
CA ARG A 41 -6.71 7.26 11.02
C ARG A 41 -6.95 8.72 11.43
N ALA A 42 -6.58 9.67 10.59
CA ALA A 42 -6.78 11.09 10.84
C ALA A 42 -8.28 11.46 10.87
N ASP A 43 -9.09 10.85 9.99
CA ASP A 43 -10.54 10.99 10.00
C ASP A 43 -11.14 10.43 11.30
N GLU A 44 -10.72 9.23 11.71
CA GLU A 44 -11.13 8.63 13.00
C GLU A 44 -10.76 9.50 14.21
N CYS A 45 -9.63 10.21 14.11
CA CYS A 45 -9.16 11.15 15.12
C CYS A 45 -9.90 12.49 15.10
N GLY A 46 -10.74 12.76 14.09
CA GLY A 46 -11.46 14.01 13.93
C GLY A 46 -10.62 15.15 13.37
N ASN A 47 -9.50 14.84 12.71
CA ASN A 47 -8.59 15.82 12.11
C ASN A 47 -8.97 16.19 10.66
N ILE A 48 -10.11 15.70 10.17
CA ILE A 48 -10.62 15.98 8.82
C ILE A 48 -11.99 16.65 8.91
N GLY A 49 -12.16 17.74 8.16
CA GLY A 49 -13.38 18.54 8.07
C GLY A 49 -13.15 20.03 8.32
N ASP A 50 -14.25 20.80 8.31
CA ASP A 50 -14.19 22.26 8.48
C ASP A 50 -13.42 22.68 9.75
N GLY A 51 -12.34 23.43 9.55
CA GLY A 51 -11.50 23.96 10.61
C GLY A 51 -10.58 22.95 11.29
N GLN A 52 -10.38 21.77 10.71
CA GLN A 52 -9.39 20.77 11.14
C GLN A 52 -8.10 20.87 10.32
N ASP A 53 -7.18 19.91 10.53
CA ASP A 53 -5.88 19.85 9.84
C ASP A 53 -6.04 19.66 8.32
N TYR A 54 -7.04 18.88 7.90
CA TYR A 54 -7.41 18.70 6.50
C TYR A 54 -8.88 19.05 6.27
N GLU A 55 -9.20 19.72 5.15
CA GLU A 55 -10.57 20.05 4.79
C GLU A 55 -11.35 18.79 4.35
N THR A 56 -10.69 17.90 3.60
CA THR A 56 -11.24 16.62 3.15
C THR A 56 -10.22 15.49 3.25
N VAL A 57 -10.71 14.23 3.20
CA VAL A 57 -9.87 13.04 3.09
C VAL A 57 -8.96 13.12 1.86
N SER A 58 -9.47 13.66 0.74
CA SER A 58 -8.67 13.81 -0.48
C SER A 58 -7.50 14.78 -0.29
N ASP A 59 -7.70 15.86 0.46
CA ASP A 59 -6.63 16.83 0.74
C ASP A 59 -5.57 16.19 1.63
N CYS A 60 -6.00 15.41 2.63
CA CYS A 60 -5.10 14.62 3.45
C CYS A 60 -4.25 13.68 2.60
N VAL A 61 -4.86 12.88 1.72
CA VAL A 61 -4.13 11.89 0.91
C VAL A 61 -3.12 12.56 -0.01
N ILE A 62 -3.45 13.72 -0.59
CA ILE A 62 -2.52 14.50 -1.43
C ILE A 62 -1.29 14.92 -0.61
N ASP A 63 -1.51 15.53 0.56
CA ASP A 63 -0.41 15.98 1.41
C ASP A 63 0.43 14.80 1.92
N GLN A 64 -0.20 13.69 2.30
CA GLN A 64 0.53 12.51 2.78
C GLN A 64 1.31 11.80 1.68
N THR A 65 0.78 11.75 0.47
CA THR A 65 1.50 11.23 -0.70
C THR A 65 2.83 11.96 -0.86
N ASP A 66 2.82 13.29 -0.74
CA ASP A 66 4.05 14.09 -0.83
C ASP A 66 5.00 13.80 0.34
N LEU A 67 4.50 13.70 1.57
CA LEU A 67 5.33 13.38 2.73
C LEU A 67 5.97 11.99 2.64
N PHE A 68 5.24 10.97 2.18
CA PHE A 68 5.81 9.64 1.99
C PHE A 68 6.76 9.57 0.78
N ASN A 69 6.58 10.40 -0.25
CA ASN A 69 7.59 10.55 -1.30
C ASN A 69 8.91 11.12 -0.77
N GLU A 70 8.84 12.07 0.17
CA GLU A 70 10.02 12.63 0.85
C GLU A 70 10.65 11.63 1.83
N ALA A 71 9.83 10.85 2.53
CA ALA A 71 10.29 9.83 3.48
C ALA A 71 10.90 8.61 2.77
N TRP A 72 10.39 8.22 1.59
CA TRP A 72 10.85 7.06 0.81
C TRP A 72 11.29 7.47 -0.59
N PRO A 73 12.36 8.26 -0.71
CA PRO A 73 12.80 8.76 -2.01
C PRO A 73 13.31 7.60 -2.88
N ALA A 74 13.05 7.68 -4.19
CA ALA A 74 13.25 6.56 -5.11
C ALA A 74 14.71 6.09 -5.19
N ASP A 75 15.64 7.04 -4.98
CA ASP A 75 17.08 6.83 -4.98
C ASP A 75 17.60 6.17 -3.69
N GLU A 76 16.94 6.36 -2.56
CA GLU A 76 17.25 5.62 -1.32
C GLU A 76 16.61 4.24 -1.30
N CYS A 77 15.46 4.08 -1.95
CA CYS A 77 14.76 2.81 -2.12
C CYS A 77 15.28 1.95 -3.28
N GLY A 78 16.59 1.94 -3.57
CA GLY A 78 17.22 0.90 -4.42
C GLY A 78 16.53 0.56 -5.76
N ASN A 79 16.02 1.57 -6.48
CA ASN A 79 15.12 1.46 -7.65
C ASN A 79 13.62 1.23 -7.31
N GLY A 80 13.12 1.85 -6.25
CA GLY A 80 11.72 1.74 -5.84
C GLY A 80 11.34 0.41 -5.17
N ARG A 81 12.29 -0.27 -4.53
CA ARG A 81 12.02 -1.48 -3.76
C ARG A 81 11.75 -1.17 -2.30
N ILE A 82 10.67 -1.73 -1.81
CA ILE A 82 10.21 -1.65 -0.43
C ILE A 82 10.26 -3.05 0.17
N ASN A 83 10.70 -3.15 1.42
CA ASN A 83 10.62 -4.36 2.22
C ASN A 83 9.21 -4.49 2.78
N GLU A 84 8.41 -5.39 2.21
CA GLU A 84 7.01 -5.64 2.57
C GLU A 84 6.81 -5.86 4.08
N THR A 85 7.64 -6.68 4.74
CA THR A 85 7.47 -6.95 6.18
C THR A 85 7.70 -5.70 7.06
N GLN A 86 8.65 -4.86 6.68
CA GLN A 86 8.91 -3.62 7.41
C GLN A 86 7.86 -2.55 7.08
N PHE A 87 7.36 -2.56 5.85
CA PHE A 87 6.23 -1.75 5.44
C PHE A 87 4.97 -2.12 6.23
N ASP A 88 4.62 -3.40 6.34
CA ASP A 88 3.47 -3.86 7.13
C ASP A 88 3.59 -3.38 8.59
N SER A 89 4.80 -3.47 9.15
CA SER A 89 5.08 -2.98 10.50
C SER A 89 4.90 -1.46 10.62
N CYS A 90 5.21 -0.70 9.56
CA CYS A 90 4.95 0.74 9.52
C CYS A 90 3.44 1.03 9.48
N VAL A 91 2.70 0.38 8.59
CA VAL A 91 1.25 0.56 8.43
C VAL A 91 0.51 0.17 9.71
N ASP A 92 0.83 -0.97 10.32
CA ASP A 92 0.30 -1.39 11.63
C ASP A 92 0.49 -0.32 12.71
N ARG A 93 1.56 0.48 12.63
CA ARG A 93 1.80 1.59 13.56
C ARG A 93 0.99 2.82 13.22
N LEU A 94 0.81 3.13 11.95
CA LEU A 94 -0.06 4.22 11.51
C LEU A 94 -1.50 3.99 11.96
N GLU A 95 -2.01 2.75 11.85
CA GLU A 95 -3.37 2.39 12.29
C GLU A 95 -3.62 2.62 13.78
N VAL A 96 -2.60 2.43 14.63
CA VAL A 96 -2.75 2.52 16.09
C VAL A 96 -2.12 3.77 16.70
N VAL A 97 -1.64 4.70 15.86
CA VAL A 97 -1.00 5.92 16.35
C VAL A 97 -2.02 6.76 17.13
N ALA A 98 -1.54 7.42 18.18
CA ALA A 98 -2.40 8.25 19.02
C ALA A 98 -2.81 9.51 18.24
N CYS A 99 -4.03 10.00 18.47
CA CYS A 99 -4.59 11.16 17.76
C CYS A 99 -3.91 12.49 18.10
N ASP A 100 -3.00 12.49 19.07
CA ASP A 100 -2.26 13.64 19.54
C ASP A 100 -0.90 13.79 18.83
N GLY A 101 -0.69 14.92 18.15
CA GLY A 101 0.62 15.36 17.67
C GLY A 101 0.66 15.71 16.17
N ASN A 102 1.81 16.19 15.71
CA ASN A 102 2.07 16.47 14.29
C ASN A 102 2.58 15.21 13.58
N PHE A 103 2.00 14.85 12.44
CA PHE A 103 2.35 13.63 11.72
C PHE A 103 3.80 13.57 11.27
N PHE A 104 4.39 14.66 10.76
CA PHE A 104 5.77 14.60 10.29
C PHE A 104 6.75 14.30 11.44
N ASP A 105 6.44 14.82 12.63
CA ASP A 105 7.15 14.46 13.86
C ASP A 105 6.88 13.01 14.28
N GLN A 106 5.65 12.51 14.12
CA GLN A 106 5.29 11.12 14.41
C GLN A 106 5.95 10.14 13.44
N LEU A 107 5.86 10.35 12.12
CA LEU A 107 6.50 9.54 11.10
C LEU A 107 8.02 9.53 11.26
N SER A 108 8.62 10.69 11.55
CA SER A 108 10.03 10.77 11.90
C SER A 108 10.38 10.01 13.18
N ALA A 109 9.44 9.86 14.11
CA ALA A 109 9.60 9.10 15.35
C ALA A 109 9.29 7.59 15.19
N LEU A 110 8.52 7.19 14.17
CA LEU A 110 8.21 5.81 13.84
C LEU A 110 9.38 5.18 13.08
N ASP A 111 10.27 4.52 13.81
CA ASP A 111 11.45 3.85 13.24
C ASP A 111 11.07 2.81 12.18
N GLU A 112 9.90 2.18 12.34
CA GLU A 112 9.27 1.26 11.38
C GLU A 112 9.02 1.90 10.01
N CYS A 113 8.69 3.19 9.97
CA CYS A 113 8.35 3.89 8.74
C CYS A 113 9.53 4.63 8.10
N ARG A 114 10.71 4.62 8.71
CA ARG A 114 11.86 5.35 8.15
C ARG A 114 12.39 4.66 6.88
N ALA A 115 12.91 5.47 5.95
CA ALA A 115 13.56 4.98 4.72
C ALA A 115 14.54 3.84 4.99
N GLY A 116 15.44 4.01 5.98
CA GLY A 116 16.45 3.00 6.31
C GLY A 116 15.91 1.65 6.78
N ASN A 117 14.61 1.55 7.07
CA ASN A 117 13.95 0.32 7.50
C ASN A 117 13.04 -0.25 6.40
N VAL A 118 12.28 0.63 5.74
CA VAL A 118 11.29 0.25 4.72
C VAL A 118 11.93 0.10 3.34
N CYS A 119 12.91 0.93 2.97
CA CYS A 119 13.62 0.81 1.70
C CYS A 119 14.58 -0.40 1.70
N THR A 120 14.66 -1.10 0.56
CA THR A 120 15.67 -2.15 0.32
C THR A 120 16.47 -1.88 -0.95
N ASN A 121 17.70 -2.43 -0.99
CA ASN A 121 18.58 -2.39 -2.17
C ASN A 121 18.27 -3.55 -3.13
#